data_AF-A0A7X4BFT6-F1
#
_entry.id   AF-A0A7X4BFT6-F1
#
_cell.length_a   1.000
_cell.length_b   1.000
_cell.length_c   1.000
_cell.angle_alpha   90.00
_cell.angle_beta   90.00
_cell.angle_gamma   90.00
#
_symmetry.space_group_name_H-M   'P 1'
#
loop_
_entity.id
_entity.type
_entity.pdbx_description
1 polymer ?
#
loop_
_entity_poly.entity_id
_entity_poly.type
_entity_poly.pdbx_seq_one_letter_code
_entity_poly.pdbx_strand_id
1 'polypeptide(L)'
;MLKYHTLSGRCQAGGGRPPARRPGRSGRRGRLLPQQRVGRLRFAMDSTSSPSRRAGSPMDDSTDPGRASATRSPVSDEAADFDIRDDFRRFSQRDDIFCRSFWDPEVRSHRSDMFYETYRTPKLTWRSVDGFTQRDYALRNASWHVTDIFAELRDGDDRREGFLDPYTTVREGPGSVLPVESPEEMAREIKHAAKTLGADLVGITGNDERWLYTHAYSRENEHEKPQEVSTDLGNVIVIAQSMDRELLRTAPSALSGTATGATYSRDTIVLLAIAQYITNLGYRAVASMNDWRWPSRSPSRPGWASTGAT
;
A
#
# COMPACT_ATOMS: atom_id res chain seq x y z
N MET A 1 -11.21 -7.77 2.72
CA MET A 1 -11.53 -8.40 1.42
C MET A 1 -12.83 -9.21 1.58
N LEU A 2 -13.90 -8.91 0.82
CA LEU A 2 -15.15 -9.69 0.80
C LEU A 2 -15.24 -10.47 -0.52
N LYS A 3 -15.48 -11.79 -0.47
CA LYS A 3 -15.82 -12.63 -1.63
C LYS A 3 -17.33 -12.85 -1.67
N TYR A 4 -17.97 -12.63 -2.82
CA TYR A 4 -19.30 -13.16 -3.11
C TYR A 4 -19.23 -14.17 -4.26
N HIS A 5 -19.78 -15.35 -4.04
CA HIS A 5 -20.17 -16.27 -5.10
C HIS A 5 -21.62 -15.98 -5.49
N THR A 6 -21.89 -15.78 -6.77
CA THR A 6 -23.25 -15.85 -7.32
C THR A 6 -23.28 -16.89 -8.44
N LEU A 7 -24.11 -17.90 -8.22
CA LEU A 7 -24.55 -18.91 -9.20
C LEU A 7 -25.25 -18.21 -10.37
N SER A 8 -24.78 -18.46 -11.59
CA SER A 8 -25.42 -17.94 -12.80
C SER A 8 -26.51 -18.89 -13.30
N GLY A 9 -27.77 -18.47 -13.14
CA GLY A 9 -28.86 -18.92 -14.00
C GLY A 9 -28.72 -18.27 -15.37
N ARG A 10 -28.80 -19.07 -16.44
CA ARG A 10 -28.70 -18.64 -17.84
C ARG A 10 -29.91 -17.80 -18.25
N CYS A 11 -29.66 -16.69 -18.96
CA CYS A 11 -30.58 -16.16 -19.97
C CYS A 11 -29.76 -15.73 -21.20
N GLN A 12 -30.10 -16.29 -22.35
CA GLN A 12 -29.61 -15.94 -23.68
C GLN A 12 -30.37 -14.73 -24.24
N ALA A 13 -29.65 -13.80 -24.85
CA ALA A 13 -30.03 -12.96 -26.00
C ALA A 13 -28.74 -12.24 -26.42
N GLY A 14 -28.25 -12.20 -27.66
CA GLY A 14 -28.91 -12.23 -28.96
C GLY A 14 -28.74 -10.85 -29.61
N GLY A 15 -27.79 -10.69 -30.54
CA GLY A 15 -27.85 -9.62 -31.56
C GLY A 15 -26.62 -8.71 -31.75
N GLY A 16 -25.86 -8.98 -32.82
CA GLY A 16 -25.54 -8.00 -33.87
C GLY A 16 -24.55 -6.85 -33.62
N ARG A 17 -23.32 -6.97 -34.14
CA ARG A 17 -22.44 -5.85 -34.54
C ARG A 17 -22.79 -5.36 -35.95
N PRO A 18 -22.50 -4.09 -36.27
CA PRO A 18 -21.57 -3.81 -37.39
C PRO A 18 -20.59 -2.62 -37.13
N PRO A 19 -19.61 -2.36 -38.04
CA PRO A 19 -18.28 -1.87 -37.66
C PRO A 19 -17.91 -0.42 -38.05
N ALA A 20 -16.85 0.06 -37.37
CA ALA A 20 -15.71 0.91 -37.76
C ALA A 20 -15.89 2.26 -38.50
N ARG A 21 -15.18 3.29 -38.00
CA ARG A 21 -14.42 4.28 -38.81
C ARG A 21 -13.42 5.09 -37.96
N ARG A 22 -12.15 5.11 -38.38
CA ARG A 22 -11.11 6.13 -38.05
C ARG A 22 -11.16 7.24 -39.13
N PRO A 23 -10.78 8.50 -38.81
CA PRO A 23 -9.42 9.03 -39.08
C PRO A 23 -8.99 10.01 -37.95
N GLY A 24 -7.80 10.60 -37.84
CA GLY A 24 -6.62 10.79 -38.68
C GLY A 24 -5.60 11.64 -37.89
N ARG A 25 -4.34 11.62 -38.34
CA ARG A 25 -3.11 12.06 -37.65
C ARG A 25 -3.07 13.52 -37.18
N SER A 26 -2.52 13.66 -35.97
CA SER A 26 -1.94 14.87 -35.37
C SER A 26 -0.61 15.25 -36.03
N GLY A 27 -0.37 16.55 -36.20
CA GLY A 27 0.94 17.09 -36.49
C GLY A 27 1.01 18.57 -36.17
N ARG A 28 1.60 18.93 -35.02
CA ARG A 28 2.26 20.22 -34.83
C ARG A 28 3.31 20.11 -33.71
N ARG A 29 4.55 20.42 -34.11
CA ARG A 29 5.75 20.48 -33.29
C ARG A 29 5.70 21.73 -32.41
N GLY A 30 6.01 21.57 -31.12
CA GLY A 30 6.40 22.65 -30.23
C GLY A 30 7.76 22.32 -29.62
N ARG A 31 8.81 23.01 -30.06
CA ARG A 31 10.13 23.05 -29.40
C ARG A 31 10.00 23.94 -28.17
N LEU A 32 10.52 23.50 -27.03
CA LEU A 32 11.01 24.37 -25.96
C LEU A 32 12.30 23.76 -25.37
N LEU A 33 13.15 24.67 -24.93
CA LEU A 33 14.62 24.62 -24.81
C LEU A 33 15.14 23.94 -23.52
N PRO A 34 16.45 23.65 -23.43
CA PRO A 34 17.01 22.70 -22.47
C PRO A 34 17.28 23.32 -21.10
N GLN A 35 16.84 22.66 -20.03
CA GLN A 35 17.25 22.98 -18.66
C GLN A 35 18.45 22.11 -18.26
N GLN A 36 19.60 22.77 -18.31
CA GLN A 36 20.74 22.74 -17.39
C GLN A 36 21.08 21.44 -16.65
N ARG A 37 22.28 20.94 -16.98
CA ARG A 37 23.08 20.02 -16.19
C ARG A 37 23.40 20.66 -14.82
N VAL A 38 23.09 19.97 -13.74
CA VAL A 38 23.70 20.21 -12.43
C VAL A 38 24.71 19.10 -12.18
N GLY A 39 25.98 19.49 -12.07
CA GLY A 39 27.10 18.60 -11.84
C GLY A 39 27.06 17.96 -10.46
N ARG A 40 27.29 16.65 -10.39
CA ARG A 40 27.67 15.99 -9.14
C ARG A 40 29.16 16.19 -8.93
N LEU A 41 29.50 17.04 -7.96
CA LEU A 41 30.82 17.13 -7.37
C LEU A 41 31.02 15.85 -6.52
N ARG A 42 31.99 15.01 -6.90
CA ARG A 42 32.44 13.86 -6.11
C ARG A 42 33.65 14.33 -5.27
N PHE A 43 33.54 14.22 -3.96
CA PHE A 43 34.73 14.16 -3.09
C PHE A 43 34.90 12.71 -2.64
N ALA A 44 36.02 12.13 -3.03
CA ALA A 44 36.55 10.88 -2.48
C ALA A 44 37.70 11.27 -1.55
N MET A 45 37.73 10.71 -0.34
CA MET A 45 38.98 10.58 0.41
C MET A 45 39.29 9.10 0.53
N ASP A 46 40.43 8.74 -0.08
CA ASP A 46 41.14 7.49 0.11
C ASP A 46 41.77 7.44 1.50
N SER A 47 41.72 6.26 2.13
CA SER A 47 42.83 5.82 2.98
C SER A 47 43.01 4.31 2.80
N THR A 48 44.04 3.98 2.04
CA THR A 48 44.60 2.65 1.80
C THR A 48 45.24 2.07 3.06
N SER A 49 45.03 0.78 3.35
CA SER A 49 46.12 -0.19 3.58
C SER A 49 45.61 -1.62 3.83
N SER A 50 46.15 -2.56 3.04
CA SER A 50 46.27 -4.03 3.23
C SER A 50 47.75 -4.36 2.88
N PRO A 51 48.36 -5.55 3.13
CA PRO A 51 47.80 -6.93 3.15
C PRO A 51 48.42 -7.83 4.30
N SER A 52 48.24 -9.15 4.48
CA SER A 52 48.09 -10.30 3.57
C SER A 52 47.77 -11.64 4.29
N ARG A 53 47.08 -12.57 3.57
CA ARG A 53 47.18 -14.08 3.51
C ARG A 53 46.82 -14.92 4.76
N ARG A 54 46.16 -16.11 4.70
CA ARG A 54 45.92 -17.11 3.63
C ARG A 54 44.81 -18.14 4.04
N ALA A 55 44.12 -18.67 3.02
CA ALA A 55 43.61 -20.04 2.80
C ALA A 55 42.43 -20.66 3.62
N GLY A 56 41.33 -20.95 2.90
CA GLY A 56 40.83 -22.33 2.72
C GLY A 56 39.45 -22.71 3.28
N SER A 57 38.40 -22.70 2.43
CA SER A 57 37.37 -23.76 2.24
C SER A 57 36.10 -23.21 1.53
N PRO A 58 35.35 -24.04 0.76
CA PRO A 58 34.52 -23.57 -0.35
C PRO A 58 33.12 -23.10 0.08
N MET A 59 32.65 -22.07 -0.62
CA MET A 59 31.30 -21.52 -0.51
C MET A 59 30.27 -22.49 -1.10
N ASP A 60 29.32 -22.91 -0.28
CA ASP A 60 27.96 -23.24 -0.71
C ASP A 60 27.15 -21.95 -0.58
N ASP A 61 27.04 -21.21 -1.70
CA ASP A 61 26.14 -20.07 -1.83
C ASP A 61 24.83 -20.56 -2.45
N SER A 62 23.96 -21.08 -1.58
CA SER A 62 22.54 -21.26 -1.85
C SER A 62 21.73 -20.57 -0.75
N THR A 63 21.97 -19.27 -0.60
CA THR A 63 21.16 -18.44 0.30
C THR A 63 19.83 -18.15 -0.39
N ASP A 64 18.82 -18.99 -0.15
CA ASP A 64 17.43 -18.73 -0.54
C ASP A 64 16.96 -17.41 0.11
N PRO A 65 16.68 -16.34 -0.66
CA PRO A 65 16.21 -15.07 -0.12
C PRO A 65 14.83 -15.18 0.55
N GLY A 66 14.17 -16.34 0.46
CA GLY A 66 12.87 -16.63 1.06
C GLY A 66 12.88 -17.16 2.49
N ARG A 67 14.03 -17.56 3.06
CA ARG A 67 14.09 -18.15 4.41
C ARG A 67 14.49 -17.10 5.45
N ALA A 68 13.50 -16.51 6.12
CA ALA A 68 13.72 -15.50 7.16
C ALA A 68 14.54 -16.08 8.33
N SER A 69 15.68 -15.46 8.63
CA SER A 69 16.39 -15.66 9.90
C SER A 69 15.55 -15.04 11.01
N ALA A 70 15.09 -15.87 11.95
CA ALA A 70 14.30 -15.48 13.10
C ALA A 70 15.14 -14.59 14.05
N THR A 71 15.13 -13.29 13.81
CA THR A 71 15.83 -12.32 14.66
C THR A 71 14.83 -11.31 15.23
N ARG A 72 14.38 -11.61 16.46
CA ARG A 72 13.73 -10.75 17.48
C ARG A 72 12.57 -9.85 17.02
N SER A 73 11.35 -10.41 17.08
CA SER A 73 10.13 -9.62 17.24
C SER A 73 9.92 -9.26 18.73
N PRO A 74 9.60 -8.02 19.12
CA PRO A 74 9.41 -7.65 20.53
C PRO A 74 8.10 -8.14 21.15
N VAL A 75 7.21 -8.72 20.34
CA VAL A 75 6.04 -9.49 20.77
C VAL A 75 6.25 -10.91 20.24
N SER A 76 6.19 -11.92 21.10
CA SER A 76 6.30 -13.30 20.64
C SER A 76 5.09 -13.66 19.77
N ASP A 77 5.23 -14.58 18.82
CA ASP A 77 4.14 -14.98 17.93
C ASP A 77 2.92 -15.47 18.73
N GLU A 78 3.15 -16.11 19.88
CA GLU A 78 2.11 -16.55 20.80
C GLU A 78 1.34 -15.37 21.40
N ALA A 79 2.03 -14.28 21.78
CA ALA A 79 1.38 -13.07 22.30
C ALA A 79 0.59 -12.34 21.21
N ALA A 80 0.94 -12.51 19.94
CA ALA A 80 0.20 -12.01 18.79
C ALA A 80 -0.88 -12.97 18.27
N ASP A 81 -1.03 -14.16 18.86
CA ASP A 81 -1.94 -15.23 18.41
C ASP A 81 -1.68 -15.64 16.95
N PHE A 82 -0.40 -15.67 16.56
CA PHE A 82 0.06 -16.11 15.25
C PHE A 82 0.56 -17.57 15.30
N ASP A 83 -0.04 -18.41 14.46
CA ASP A 83 0.46 -19.75 14.14
C ASP A 83 1.30 -19.67 12.86
N ILE A 84 2.61 -19.43 13.00
CA ILE A 84 3.55 -19.31 11.88
C ILE A 84 4.16 -20.68 11.60
N ARG A 85 3.92 -21.19 10.39
CA ARG A 85 4.45 -22.47 9.93
C ARG A 85 5.90 -22.35 9.46
N ASP A 86 6.63 -23.47 9.50
CA ASP A 86 8.02 -23.56 9.05
C ASP A 86 8.22 -23.22 7.56
N ASP A 87 7.17 -23.36 6.76
CA ASP A 87 7.17 -23.05 5.33
C ASP A 87 6.74 -21.61 5.02
N PHE A 88 6.52 -20.77 6.04
CA PHE A 88 6.16 -19.38 5.86
C PHE A 88 7.25 -18.64 5.07
N ARG A 89 6.82 -17.92 4.03
CA ARG A 89 7.68 -17.06 3.21
C ARG A 89 7.10 -15.66 3.16
N ARG A 90 7.99 -14.68 3.06
CA ARG A 90 7.60 -13.31 2.72
C ARG A 90 6.90 -13.29 1.36
N PHE A 91 5.96 -12.36 1.21
CA PHE A 91 5.06 -12.30 0.07
C PHE A 91 5.52 -11.23 -0.92
N SER A 92 5.41 -11.48 -2.23
CA SER A 92 5.67 -10.44 -3.24
C SER A 92 4.44 -9.58 -3.45
N GLN A 93 4.57 -8.25 -3.49
CA GLN A 93 3.43 -7.38 -3.75
C GLN A 93 2.80 -7.67 -5.13
N ARG A 94 3.59 -8.17 -6.09
CA ARG A 94 3.10 -8.58 -7.41
C ARG A 94 2.02 -9.66 -7.34
N ASP A 95 2.05 -10.51 -6.31
CA ASP A 95 1.12 -11.61 -6.12
C ASP A 95 -0.17 -11.18 -5.39
N ASP A 96 -0.26 -9.93 -4.93
CA ASP A 96 -1.51 -9.39 -4.41
C ASP A 96 -2.62 -9.42 -5.48
N ILE A 97 -3.88 -9.60 -5.06
CA ILE A 97 -4.99 -9.77 -6.01
C ILE A 97 -5.21 -8.53 -6.88
N PHE A 98 -4.95 -7.33 -6.38
CA PHE A 98 -5.06 -6.11 -7.15
C PHE A 98 -3.95 -6.05 -8.21
N CYS A 99 -2.73 -6.44 -7.88
CA CYS A 99 -1.62 -6.54 -8.83
C CYS A 99 -1.86 -7.64 -9.89
N ARG A 100 -2.21 -8.86 -9.44
CA ARG A 100 -2.52 -10.01 -10.31
C ARG A 100 -3.63 -9.71 -11.31
N SER A 101 -4.59 -8.88 -10.96
CA SER A 101 -5.66 -8.50 -11.89
C SER A 101 -5.20 -7.71 -13.13
N PHE A 102 -3.93 -7.29 -13.19
CA PHE A 102 -3.30 -6.69 -14.37
C PHE A 102 -2.49 -7.68 -15.21
N TRP A 103 -1.76 -8.61 -14.60
CA TRP A 103 -0.77 -9.44 -15.31
C TRP A 103 -1.12 -10.93 -15.36
N ASP A 104 -1.91 -11.43 -14.41
CA ASP A 104 -2.18 -12.85 -14.27
C ASP A 104 -3.43 -13.24 -15.09
N PRO A 105 -3.30 -14.07 -16.14
CA PRO A 105 -4.44 -14.48 -16.96
C PRO A 105 -5.50 -15.30 -16.21
N GLU A 106 -5.17 -15.89 -15.05
CA GLU A 106 -6.15 -16.59 -14.21
C GLU A 106 -7.06 -15.64 -13.42
N VAL A 107 -6.58 -14.41 -13.15
CA VAL A 107 -7.29 -13.40 -12.36
C VAL A 107 -7.89 -12.31 -13.25
N ARG A 108 -7.12 -11.84 -14.22
CA ARG A 108 -7.51 -10.75 -15.12
C ARG A 108 -8.67 -11.20 -16.00
N SER A 109 -9.72 -10.40 -15.99
CA SER A 109 -10.91 -10.60 -16.80
C SER A 109 -11.47 -9.27 -17.27
N HIS A 110 -12.40 -9.33 -18.24
CA HIS A 110 -13.13 -8.13 -18.65
C HIS A 110 -13.80 -7.42 -17.46
N ARG A 111 -14.23 -8.15 -16.42
CA ARG A 111 -14.84 -7.55 -15.22
C ARG A 111 -13.83 -6.80 -14.34
N SER A 112 -12.60 -7.31 -14.21
CA SER A 112 -11.55 -6.59 -13.46
C SER A 112 -11.10 -5.35 -14.23
N ASP A 113 -10.94 -5.44 -15.55
CA ASP A 113 -10.63 -4.28 -16.40
C ASP A 113 -11.72 -3.19 -16.24
N MET A 114 -12.99 -3.59 -16.33
CA MET A 114 -14.12 -2.68 -16.12
C MET A 114 -14.14 -2.07 -14.71
N PHE A 115 -13.80 -2.83 -13.67
CA PHE A 115 -13.73 -2.33 -12.30
C PHE A 115 -12.79 -1.12 -12.21
N TYR A 116 -11.56 -1.23 -12.71
CA TYR A 116 -10.59 -0.12 -12.68
C TYR A 116 -10.97 1.04 -13.59
N GLU A 117 -11.56 0.76 -14.76
CA GLU A 117 -12.06 1.80 -15.66
C GLU A 117 -13.12 2.68 -14.96
N THR A 118 -13.96 2.10 -14.09
CA THR A 118 -15.01 2.85 -13.37
C THR A 118 -14.50 3.84 -12.32
N TYR A 119 -13.21 3.78 -11.97
CA TYR A 119 -12.57 4.78 -11.11
C TYR A 119 -11.98 5.94 -11.91
N ARG A 120 -11.64 5.73 -13.19
CA ARG A 120 -10.92 6.71 -14.03
C ARG A 120 -11.80 7.42 -15.04
N THR A 121 -12.81 6.74 -15.55
CA THR A 121 -13.68 7.28 -16.58
C THR A 121 -14.92 7.87 -15.90
N PRO A 122 -15.23 9.17 -16.12
CA PRO A 122 -16.53 9.71 -15.76
C PRO A 122 -17.60 8.84 -16.42
N LYS A 123 -18.40 8.13 -15.63
CA LYS A 123 -19.48 7.30 -16.21
C LYS A 123 -20.43 8.21 -16.97
N LEU A 124 -20.53 7.99 -18.28
CA LEU A 124 -21.52 8.68 -19.11
C LEU A 124 -22.94 8.11 -18.88
N THR A 125 -23.04 6.91 -18.32
CA THR A 125 -24.31 6.23 -18.03
C THR A 125 -24.46 5.92 -16.54
N TRP A 126 -25.46 6.56 -15.93
CA TRP A 126 -25.82 6.39 -14.52
C TRP A 126 -26.95 5.38 -14.39
N ARG A 127 -26.93 4.58 -13.32
CA ARG A 127 -28.08 3.73 -12.97
C ARG A 127 -29.07 4.59 -12.18
N SER A 128 -30.36 4.35 -12.36
CA SER A 128 -31.42 4.95 -11.54
C SER A 128 -31.67 4.20 -10.24
N VAL A 129 -30.85 3.19 -9.93
CA VAL A 129 -30.96 2.38 -8.72
C VAL A 129 -30.21 3.06 -7.58
N ASP A 130 -30.83 3.10 -6.40
CA ASP A 130 -30.24 3.64 -5.18
C ASP A 130 -28.85 3.07 -4.91
N GLY A 131 -27.93 3.96 -4.51
CA GLY A 131 -26.53 3.62 -4.27
C GLY A 131 -25.68 3.50 -5.55
N PHE A 132 -26.25 3.71 -6.74
CA PHE A 132 -25.53 3.74 -8.02
C PHE A 132 -25.92 4.94 -8.89
N THR A 133 -26.51 5.97 -8.29
CA THR A 133 -26.87 7.22 -8.96
C THR A 133 -25.63 8.09 -9.18
N GLN A 134 -25.76 9.14 -9.99
CA GLN A 134 -24.69 10.12 -10.18
C GLN A 134 -24.23 10.74 -8.85
N ARG A 135 -25.15 10.99 -7.90
CA ARG A 135 -24.81 11.57 -6.59
C ARG A 135 -23.94 10.63 -5.76
N ASP A 136 -24.23 9.33 -5.80
CA ASP A 136 -23.45 8.31 -5.09
C ASP A 136 -22.02 8.23 -5.62
N TYR A 137 -21.86 8.23 -6.95
CA TYR A 137 -20.54 8.24 -7.58
C TYR A 137 -19.80 9.57 -7.38
N ALA A 138 -20.51 10.71 -7.38
CA ALA A 138 -19.91 12.01 -7.12
C ALA A 138 -19.31 12.08 -5.72
N LEU A 139 -20.08 11.66 -4.70
CA LEU A 139 -19.61 11.63 -3.32
C LEU A 139 -18.48 10.62 -3.14
N ARG A 140 -18.62 9.42 -3.71
CA ARG A 140 -17.56 8.40 -3.72
C ARG A 140 -16.28 9.00 -4.29
N ASN A 141 -16.30 9.51 -5.52
CA ASN A 141 -15.09 10.01 -6.18
C ASN A 141 -14.48 11.20 -5.42
N ALA A 142 -15.31 12.11 -4.89
CA ALA A 142 -14.82 13.22 -4.06
C ALA A 142 -14.05 12.73 -2.83
N SER A 143 -14.51 11.63 -2.21
CA SER A 143 -13.87 11.07 -1.02
C SER A 143 -12.47 10.51 -1.27
N TRP A 144 -12.18 10.02 -2.50
CA TRP A 144 -10.86 9.50 -2.89
C TRP A 144 -9.88 10.60 -3.32
N HIS A 145 -10.36 11.83 -3.52
CA HIS A 145 -9.58 12.85 -4.23
C HIS A 145 -8.22 13.17 -3.59
N VAL A 146 -8.13 13.23 -2.26
CA VAL A 146 -6.84 13.53 -1.59
C VAL A 146 -5.87 12.37 -1.75
N THR A 147 -6.29 11.13 -1.51
CA THR A 147 -5.41 9.97 -1.71
C THR A 147 -4.99 9.81 -3.17
N ASP A 148 -5.89 10.12 -4.13
CA ASP A 148 -5.59 10.01 -5.56
C ASP A 148 -4.53 11.03 -6.00
N ILE A 149 -4.53 12.25 -5.44
CA ILE A 149 -3.47 13.24 -5.71
C ILE A 149 -2.09 12.65 -5.45
N PHE A 150 -1.87 11.99 -4.31
CA PHE A 150 -0.57 11.40 -3.99
C PHE A 150 -0.29 10.13 -4.78
N ALA A 151 -1.30 9.30 -5.00
CA ALA A 151 -1.16 8.09 -5.81
C ALA A 151 -0.78 8.39 -7.26
N GLU A 152 -1.14 9.56 -7.79
CA GLU A 152 -0.89 9.97 -9.18
C GLU A 152 0.22 11.02 -9.31
N LEU A 153 0.67 11.62 -8.20
CA LEU A 153 1.69 12.68 -8.19
C LEU A 153 2.97 12.28 -8.93
N ARG A 154 3.32 11.00 -8.86
CA ARG A 154 4.58 10.42 -9.36
C ARG A 154 4.33 9.26 -10.33
N ASP A 155 3.18 9.24 -11.00
CA ASP A 155 2.81 8.16 -11.93
C ASP A 155 3.81 8.05 -13.10
N GLY A 156 4.51 9.13 -13.47
CA GLY A 156 5.58 9.13 -14.49
C GLY A 156 6.93 8.57 -14.02
N ASP A 157 7.07 8.24 -12.74
CA ASP A 157 8.24 7.57 -12.15
C ASP A 157 7.92 6.10 -11.79
N ASP A 158 6.87 5.50 -12.38
CA ASP A 158 6.32 4.18 -12.01
C ASP A 158 5.95 4.07 -10.52
N ARG A 159 5.44 5.15 -9.92
CA ARG A 159 5.05 5.18 -8.50
C ARG A 159 3.56 5.41 -8.29
N ARG A 160 2.99 4.66 -7.34
CA ARG A 160 1.64 4.87 -6.80
C ARG A 160 1.70 4.97 -5.27
N GLU A 161 2.01 6.17 -4.77
CA GLU A 161 2.29 6.37 -3.34
C GLU A 161 1.05 6.12 -2.46
N GLY A 162 1.23 5.34 -1.39
CA GLY A 162 0.18 4.84 -0.49
C GLY A 162 -0.51 3.56 -0.96
N PHE A 163 -0.21 3.08 -2.17
CA PHE A 163 -0.77 1.83 -2.71
C PHE A 163 0.29 0.82 -3.10
N LEU A 164 1.23 1.22 -3.97
CA LEU A 164 2.32 0.37 -4.45
C LEU A 164 3.67 0.83 -3.91
N ASP A 165 3.77 2.08 -3.46
CA ASP A 165 5.01 2.72 -3.04
C ASP A 165 4.83 3.53 -1.75
N PRO A 166 5.88 3.68 -0.93
CA PRO A 166 5.84 4.59 0.21
C PRO A 166 5.82 6.04 -0.24
N TYR A 167 5.31 6.91 0.63
CA TYR A 167 5.25 8.34 0.37
C TYR A 167 6.64 8.98 0.38
N THR A 168 6.90 9.88 -0.57
CA THR A 168 8.19 10.61 -0.69
C THR A 168 8.09 12.10 -0.39
N THR A 169 6.91 12.58 0.02
CA THR A 169 6.63 14.02 0.19
C THR A 169 7.02 14.60 1.54
N VAL A 170 7.60 13.79 2.44
CA VAL A 170 8.15 14.24 3.72
C VAL A 170 9.39 15.10 3.47
N ARG A 171 9.49 16.25 4.14
CA ARG A 171 10.62 17.18 4.03
C ARG A 171 11.81 16.71 4.86
N GLU A 172 12.99 17.16 4.49
CA GLU A 172 14.21 16.92 5.27
C GLU A 172 14.06 17.44 6.71
N GLY A 173 14.53 16.63 7.66
CA GLY A 173 14.54 16.94 9.08
C GLY A 173 15.68 17.89 9.47
N PRO A 174 15.76 18.29 10.74
CA PRO A 174 16.89 19.05 11.25
C PRO A 174 18.17 18.19 11.24
N GLY A 175 19.34 18.85 11.21
CA GLY A 175 20.64 18.16 11.34
C GLY A 175 20.94 17.65 12.76
N SER A 176 20.08 17.96 13.74
CA SER A 176 20.20 17.54 15.14
C SER A 176 19.08 16.57 15.50
N VAL A 177 19.42 15.49 16.19
CA VAL A 177 18.45 14.53 16.71
C VAL A 177 18.05 14.93 18.13
N LEU A 178 16.75 14.98 18.42
CA LEU A 178 16.26 15.15 19.79
C LEU A 178 16.67 13.92 20.62
N PRO A 179 17.34 14.07 21.77
CA PRO A 179 17.63 12.93 22.64
C PRO A 179 16.35 12.29 23.18
N VAL A 180 16.26 10.97 23.11
CA VAL A 180 15.20 10.19 23.77
C VAL A 180 15.68 9.76 25.14
N GLU A 181 15.06 10.31 26.19
CA GLU A 181 15.36 9.99 27.59
C GLU A 181 14.73 8.66 28.02
N SER A 182 13.46 8.44 27.63
CA SER A 182 12.71 7.20 27.88
C SER A 182 11.93 6.77 26.64
N PRO A 183 12.08 5.51 26.19
CA PRO A 183 11.24 4.94 25.13
C PRO A 183 9.75 4.98 25.46
N GLU A 184 9.37 4.82 26.73
CA GLU A 184 7.98 4.84 27.18
C GLU A 184 7.37 6.24 27.09
N GLU A 185 8.15 7.27 27.41
CA GLU A 185 7.74 8.67 27.26
C GLU A 185 7.60 9.05 25.80
N MET A 186 8.60 8.72 24.97
CA MET A 186 8.56 8.95 23.54
C MET A 186 7.37 8.21 22.89
N ALA A 187 7.09 6.98 23.32
CA ALA A 187 5.91 6.25 22.85
C ALA A 187 4.59 6.92 23.26
N ARG A 188 4.49 7.50 24.47
CA ARG A 188 3.32 8.28 24.89
C ARG A 188 3.16 9.55 24.05
N GLU A 189 4.25 10.26 23.79
CA GLU A 189 4.25 11.49 22.99
C GLU A 189 3.84 11.21 21.53
N ILE A 190 4.46 10.21 20.88
CA ILE A 190 4.10 9.81 19.50
C ILE A 190 2.63 9.42 19.42
N LYS A 191 2.11 8.64 20.37
CA LYS A 191 0.69 8.25 20.39
C LYS A 191 -0.23 9.46 20.58
N HIS A 192 0.17 10.41 21.43
CA HIS A 192 -0.58 11.65 21.60
C HIS A 192 -0.57 12.49 20.32
N ALA A 193 0.60 12.68 19.71
CA ALA A 193 0.75 13.40 18.45
C ALA A 193 -0.09 12.77 17.33
N ALA A 194 -0.03 11.45 17.15
CA ALA A 194 -0.82 10.74 16.14
C ALA A 194 -2.34 10.95 16.33
N LYS A 195 -2.84 10.88 17.57
CA LYS A 195 -4.25 11.14 17.87
C LYS A 195 -4.64 12.59 17.61
N THR A 196 -3.80 13.53 18.03
CA THR A 196 -4.00 14.98 17.78
C THR A 196 -4.03 15.28 16.28
N LEU A 197 -3.22 14.58 15.48
CA LEU A 197 -3.19 14.69 14.02
C LEU A 197 -4.37 14.00 13.34
N GLY A 198 -5.17 13.23 14.08
CA GLY A 198 -6.42 12.65 13.60
C GLY A 198 -6.45 11.14 13.48
N ALA A 199 -5.53 10.39 14.10
CA ALA A 199 -5.67 8.93 14.26
C ALA A 199 -6.74 8.59 15.31
N ASP A 200 -7.68 7.68 14.99
CA ASP A 200 -8.64 7.19 15.98
C ASP A 200 -7.99 6.19 16.94
N LEU A 201 -7.13 5.30 16.43
CA LEU A 201 -6.30 4.38 17.21
C LEU A 201 -4.85 4.43 16.74
N VAL A 202 -3.93 4.16 17.67
CA VAL A 202 -2.49 4.12 17.39
C VAL A 202 -1.81 3.04 18.24
N GLY A 203 -0.97 2.23 17.58
CA GLY A 203 -0.12 1.21 18.16
C GLY A 203 1.34 1.43 17.76
N ILE A 204 2.27 0.91 18.56
CA ILE A 204 3.70 0.91 18.26
C ILE A 204 4.21 -0.50 18.53
N THR A 205 4.97 -1.04 17.58
CA THR A 205 5.61 -2.36 17.68
C THR A 205 6.99 -2.31 17.05
N GLY A 206 7.84 -3.30 17.31
CA GLY A 206 9.07 -3.47 16.54
C GLY A 206 8.77 -3.84 15.10
N ASN A 207 9.71 -3.56 14.22
CA ASN A 207 9.65 -3.98 12.84
C ASN A 207 9.87 -5.50 12.72
N ASP A 208 8.97 -6.18 12.02
CA ASP A 208 9.04 -7.61 11.77
C ASP A 208 9.06 -7.84 10.26
N GLU A 209 10.23 -8.20 9.74
CA GLU A 209 10.51 -8.34 8.31
C GLU A 209 9.65 -9.42 7.63
N ARG A 210 9.04 -10.34 8.39
CA ARG A 210 8.13 -11.36 7.83
C ARG A 210 6.91 -10.73 7.15
N TRP A 211 6.52 -9.54 7.61
CA TRP A 211 5.38 -8.79 7.07
C TRP A 211 5.79 -7.78 6.00
N LEU A 212 7.06 -7.66 5.68
CA LEU A 212 7.53 -6.87 4.55
C LEU A 212 7.35 -7.60 3.23
N TYR A 213 6.83 -6.90 2.23
CA TYR A 213 6.86 -7.42 0.86
C TYR A 213 8.32 -7.67 0.45
N THR A 214 8.58 -8.77 -0.28
CA THR A 214 9.92 -9.04 -0.86
C THR A 214 10.27 -8.04 -1.95
N HIS A 215 9.29 -7.75 -2.81
CA HIS A 215 9.37 -6.81 -3.91
C HIS A 215 8.12 -5.94 -3.97
N ALA A 216 8.27 -4.71 -4.43
CA ALA A 216 7.15 -3.85 -4.83
C ALA A 216 6.70 -4.21 -6.26
N TYR A 217 5.51 -3.77 -6.65
CA TYR A 217 4.95 -4.04 -7.98
C TYR A 217 5.11 -2.81 -8.90
N SER A 218 5.71 -3.03 -10.06
CA SER A 218 5.76 -2.06 -11.17
C SER A 218 4.46 -2.14 -11.97
N ARG A 219 3.74 -1.03 -12.07
CA ARG A 219 2.52 -0.98 -12.87
C ARG A 219 2.83 -0.73 -14.34
N GLU A 220 3.91 -0.02 -14.64
CA GLU A 220 4.36 0.21 -16.00
C GLU A 220 4.79 -1.08 -16.71
N ASN A 221 5.51 -1.95 -15.99
CA ASN A 221 6.10 -3.16 -16.57
C ASN A 221 5.38 -4.45 -16.15
N GLU A 222 4.43 -4.37 -15.22
CA GLU A 222 3.70 -5.54 -14.69
C GLU A 222 4.61 -6.61 -14.03
N HIS A 223 5.79 -6.18 -13.58
CA HIS A 223 6.84 -7.01 -12.96
C HIS A 223 7.18 -6.55 -11.54
N GLU A 224 8.01 -7.34 -10.85
CA GLU A 224 8.58 -6.97 -9.55
C GLU A 224 9.61 -5.84 -9.73
N LYS A 225 9.66 -4.93 -8.75
CA LYS A 225 10.71 -3.92 -8.59
C LYS A 225 11.25 -3.94 -7.16
N PRO A 226 12.46 -3.43 -6.91
CA PRO A 226 13.04 -3.41 -5.57
C PRO A 226 12.12 -2.73 -4.54
N GLN A 227 12.06 -3.28 -3.33
CA GLN A 227 11.34 -2.67 -2.21
C GLN A 227 12.17 -1.51 -1.63
N GLU A 228 11.54 -0.36 -1.44
CA GLU A 228 12.20 0.86 -0.94
C GLU A 228 12.10 1.00 0.57
N VAL A 229 11.11 0.35 1.19
CA VAL A 229 11.01 0.41 2.65
C VAL A 229 12.10 -0.45 3.26
N SER A 230 13.01 0.21 3.95
CA SER A 230 14.20 -0.41 4.54
C SER A 230 13.86 -1.26 5.76
N THR A 231 14.58 -2.37 5.93
CA THR A 231 14.45 -3.27 7.08
C THR A 231 15.14 -2.73 8.34
N ASP A 232 16.02 -1.74 8.19
CA ASP A 232 16.79 -1.12 9.29
C ASP A 232 15.99 -0.14 10.16
N LEU A 233 14.69 0.04 9.89
CA LEU A 233 13.78 0.77 10.77
C LEU A 233 13.45 -0.11 11.98
N GLY A 234 13.74 0.37 13.20
CA GLY A 234 13.56 -0.44 14.40
C GLY A 234 12.10 -0.58 14.86
N ASN A 235 11.24 0.38 14.53
CA ASN A 235 9.86 0.44 15.03
C ASN A 235 8.86 0.75 13.91
N VAL A 236 7.65 0.24 14.07
CA VAL A 236 6.49 0.50 13.22
C VAL A 236 5.41 1.16 14.07
N ILE A 237 4.91 2.30 13.59
CA ILE A 237 3.77 3.00 14.18
C ILE A 237 2.56 2.69 13.31
N VAL A 238 1.56 2.05 13.89
CA VAL A 238 0.34 1.64 13.20
C VAL A 238 -0.78 2.58 13.61
N ILE A 239 -1.46 3.19 12.64
CA ILE A 239 -2.69 3.94 12.88
C ILE A 239 -3.90 3.11 12.44
N ALA A 240 -5.05 3.38 13.02
CA ALA A 240 -6.32 2.90 12.48
C ALA A 240 -7.37 4.01 12.54
N GLN A 241 -8.23 4.00 11.53
CA GLN A 241 -9.32 4.96 11.37
C GLN A 241 -10.66 4.24 11.37
N SER A 242 -11.63 4.86 12.03
CA SER A 242 -13.02 4.43 11.98
C SER A 242 -13.65 4.85 10.65
N MET A 243 -14.28 3.90 9.98
CA MET A 243 -15.12 4.15 8.81
C MET A 243 -16.55 4.46 9.24
N ASP A 244 -17.24 5.29 8.46
CA ASP A 244 -18.67 5.57 8.66
C ASP A 244 -19.50 4.29 8.49
N ARG A 245 -20.16 3.89 9.58
CA ARG A 245 -20.94 2.65 9.64
C ARG A 245 -22.16 2.66 8.72
N GLU A 246 -22.83 3.78 8.57
CA GLU A 246 -24.06 3.87 7.78
C GLU A 246 -23.73 3.81 6.29
N LEU A 247 -22.65 4.47 5.85
CA LEU A 247 -22.11 4.31 4.51
C LEU A 247 -21.70 2.84 4.25
N LEU A 248 -21.01 2.19 5.19
CA LEU A 248 -20.62 0.78 5.04
C LEU A 248 -21.82 -0.17 4.92
N ARG A 249 -22.92 0.09 5.62
CA ARG A 249 -24.14 -0.72 5.54
C ARG A 249 -24.81 -0.70 4.16
N THR A 250 -24.44 0.24 3.30
CA THR A 250 -24.93 0.30 1.92
C THR A 250 -24.16 -0.61 0.96
N ALA A 251 -23.16 -1.37 1.44
CA ALA A 251 -22.42 -2.31 0.58
C ALA A 251 -23.37 -3.34 -0.06
N PRO A 252 -23.17 -3.72 -1.34
CA PRO A 252 -22.04 -3.40 -2.21
C PRO A 252 -22.27 -2.19 -3.14
N SER A 253 -23.00 -1.16 -2.70
CA SER A 253 -23.28 0.03 -3.52
C SER A 253 -22.04 0.90 -3.79
N ALA A 254 -22.11 1.76 -4.81
CA ALA A 254 -21.06 2.76 -5.04
C ALA A 254 -20.93 3.73 -3.85
N LEU A 255 -22.04 4.03 -3.17
CA LEU A 255 -22.08 4.88 -1.99
C LEU A 255 -21.20 4.35 -0.84
N SER A 256 -21.19 3.02 -0.61
CA SER A 256 -20.31 2.41 0.41
C SER A 256 -18.82 2.66 0.16
N GLY A 257 -18.42 2.85 -1.10
CA GLY A 257 -17.04 3.20 -1.45
C GLY A 257 -16.60 4.59 -0.97
N THR A 258 -17.56 5.44 -0.56
CA THR A 258 -17.30 6.73 0.09
C THR A 258 -16.63 6.55 1.44
N ALA A 259 -17.08 5.58 2.25
CA ALA A 259 -16.49 5.33 3.57
C ALA A 259 -15.01 4.96 3.42
N THR A 260 -14.70 4.11 2.44
CA THR A 260 -13.33 3.69 2.14
C THR A 260 -12.48 4.84 1.61
N GLY A 261 -12.97 5.59 0.62
CA GLY A 261 -12.21 6.71 0.05
C GLY A 261 -11.92 7.82 1.04
N ALA A 262 -12.93 8.21 1.83
CA ALA A 262 -12.77 9.23 2.87
C ALA A 262 -11.73 8.81 3.91
N THR A 263 -11.71 7.52 4.26
CA THR A 263 -10.75 6.98 5.22
C THR A 263 -9.34 6.95 4.65
N TYR A 264 -9.15 6.51 3.41
CA TYR A 264 -7.85 6.57 2.75
C TYR A 264 -7.29 8.00 2.68
N SER A 265 -8.14 8.96 2.30
CA SER A 265 -7.77 10.37 2.30
C SER A 265 -7.37 10.88 3.70
N ARG A 266 -8.07 10.45 4.75
CA ARG A 266 -7.70 10.78 6.15
C ARG A 266 -6.39 10.10 6.56
N ASP A 267 -6.19 8.84 6.20
CA ASP A 267 -4.95 8.10 6.47
C ASP A 267 -3.75 8.79 5.83
N THR A 268 -3.86 9.22 4.56
CA THR A 268 -2.80 9.98 3.88
C THR A 268 -2.38 11.21 4.69
N ILE A 269 -3.35 11.99 5.19
CA ILE A 269 -3.06 13.19 6.00
C ILE A 269 -2.33 12.82 7.28
N VAL A 270 -2.85 11.83 8.03
CA VAL A 270 -2.29 11.44 9.32
C VAL A 270 -0.90 10.83 9.17
N LEU A 271 -0.71 9.92 8.20
CA LEU A 271 0.57 9.25 7.94
C LEU A 271 1.67 10.24 7.56
N LEU A 272 1.38 11.18 6.65
CA LEU A 272 2.33 12.21 6.25
C LEU A 272 2.64 13.15 7.42
N ALA A 273 1.63 13.55 8.19
CA ALA A 273 1.82 14.46 9.32
C ALA A 273 2.64 13.82 10.45
N ILE A 274 2.37 12.57 10.82
CA ILE A 274 3.14 11.88 11.87
C ILE A 274 4.57 11.58 11.41
N ALA A 275 4.76 11.18 10.15
CA ALA A 275 6.09 10.97 9.59
C ALA A 275 6.90 12.28 9.58
N GLN A 276 6.28 13.40 9.16
CA GLN A 276 6.92 14.72 9.21
C GLN A 276 7.24 15.14 10.64
N TYR A 277 6.36 14.88 11.60
CA TYR A 277 6.62 15.16 13.01
C TYR A 277 7.86 14.41 13.51
N ILE A 278 7.95 13.10 13.25
CA ILE A 278 9.12 12.27 13.63
C ILE A 278 10.39 12.76 12.91
N THR A 279 10.27 13.12 11.64
CA THR A 279 11.36 13.72 10.88
C THR A 279 11.80 15.06 11.45
N ASN A 280 10.88 15.88 11.96
CA ASN A 280 11.19 17.14 12.63
C ASN A 280 11.87 16.93 14.01
N LEU A 281 11.71 15.78 14.64
CA LEU A 281 12.49 15.39 15.82
C LEU A 281 13.92 14.93 15.47
N GLY A 282 14.25 14.87 14.17
CA GLY A 282 15.55 14.43 13.66
C GLY A 282 15.65 12.93 13.39
N TYR A 283 14.53 12.19 13.44
CA TYR A 283 14.51 10.75 13.19
C TYR A 283 14.02 10.41 11.78
N ARG A 284 14.59 9.38 11.16
CA ARG A 284 14.09 8.90 9.87
C ARG A 284 12.72 8.24 10.05
N ALA A 285 11.73 8.67 9.27
CA ALA A 285 10.41 8.06 9.19
C ALA A 285 10.01 7.86 7.74
N VAL A 286 9.37 6.73 7.45
CA VAL A 286 8.80 6.41 6.14
C VAL A 286 7.30 6.28 6.31
N ALA A 287 6.53 7.14 5.65
CA ALA A 287 5.08 7.01 5.62
C ALA A 287 4.70 5.97 4.57
N SER A 288 3.92 4.97 5.01
CA SER A 288 3.46 3.86 4.20
C SER A 288 2.01 3.54 4.55
N MET A 289 1.27 3.01 3.59
CA MET A 289 -0.13 2.63 3.73
C MET A 289 -0.34 1.19 3.23
N ASN A 290 -0.91 0.98 2.03
CA ASN A 290 -1.12 -0.39 1.51
C ASN A 290 0.13 -0.99 0.85
N ASP A 291 1.19 -0.19 0.69
CA ASP A 291 2.49 -0.58 0.17
C ASP A 291 3.35 -1.35 1.18
N TRP A 292 2.85 -1.51 2.41
CA TRP A 292 3.36 -2.38 3.45
C TRP A 292 2.30 -3.43 3.84
N ARG A 293 2.71 -4.69 4.04
CA ARG A 293 1.77 -5.76 4.39
C ARG A 293 1.57 -5.83 5.90
N TRP A 294 0.31 -5.89 6.32
CA TRP A 294 -0.08 -6.20 7.70
C TRP A 294 -0.60 -7.65 7.80
N PRO A 295 -0.24 -8.42 8.85
CA PRO A 295 -0.88 -9.70 9.12
C PRO A 295 -2.35 -9.51 9.51
N SER A 296 -3.28 -9.90 8.65
CA SER A 296 -4.70 -9.88 9.00
C SER A 296 -5.04 -11.05 9.91
N ARG A 297 -5.60 -10.76 11.10
CA ARG A 297 -6.22 -11.78 11.96
C ARG A 297 -7.37 -12.46 11.22
N SER A 298 -7.40 -13.79 11.18
CA SER A 298 -8.62 -14.51 10.80
C SER A 298 -9.65 -14.31 11.91
N PRO A 299 -10.86 -13.79 11.64
CA PRO A 299 -11.88 -13.73 12.68
C PRO A 299 -12.21 -15.16 13.10
N SER A 300 -11.89 -15.51 14.34
CA SER A 300 -12.39 -16.73 14.97
C SER A 300 -13.90 -16.68 14.91
N ARG A 301 -14.49 -17.63 14.16
CA ARG A 301 -15.95 -17.79 14.10
C ARG A 301 -16.45 -18.03 15.53
N PRO A 302 -17.41 -17.25 16.06
CA PRO A 302 -18.12 -17.64 17.26
C PRO A 302 -18.85 -18.95 16.94
N GLY A 303 -18.51 -20.02 17.67
CA GLY A 303 -19.16 -21.30 17.53
C GLY A 303 -20.65 -21.16 17.77
N TRP A 304 -21.45 -21.39 16.74
CA TRP A 304 -22.87 -21.70 16.93
C TRP A 304 -22.93 -23.10 17.53
N ALA A 305 -22.94 -23.16 18.86
CA ALA A 305 -23.42 -24.33 19.58
C ALA A 305 -24.93 -24.42 19.33
N SER A 306 -25.33 -25.33 18.46
CA SER A 306 -26.69 -25.83 18.39
C SER A 306 -27.01 -26.50 19.73
N THR A 307 -27.58 -25.74 20.65
CA THR A 307 -28.28 -26.32 21.80
C THR A 307 -29.63 -26.81 21.30
N GLY A 308 -29.65 -28.09 20.92
CA GLY A 308 -30.89 -28.84 20.93
C GLY A 308 -31.32 -29.05 22.38
N ALA A 309 -32.52 -28.61 22.73
CA ALA A 309 -33.24 -29.09 23.89
C ALA A 309 -34.75 -28.88 23.66
N THR A 310 -35.41 -30.03 23.47
CA THR A 310 -36.83 -30.38 23.69
C THR A 310 -37.91 -29.57 22.99
#